data_AF-A0A0F8SJJ7-F1
#
_entry.id   AF-A0A0F8SJJ7-F1
#
_cell.length_a   1.000
_cell.length_b   1.000
_cell.length_c   1.000
_cell.angle_alpha   90.00
_cell.angle_beta   90.00
_cell.angle_gamma   90.00
#
_symmetry.space_group_name_H-M   'P 1'
#
loop_
_entity.id
_entity.type
_entity.pdbx_description
1 polymer ?
#
loop_
_entity_poly.entity_id
_entity_poly.type
_entity_poly.pdbx_seq_one_letter_code
_entity_poly.pdbx_strand_id
1 'polypeptide(L)'
;FGIDPGVDITGKMVTALRKVGFDKVFSTDFTADVTIMEEGTEFLDRVVNDKTLPMFTSCCPGWVNYIEKHYPQLLDNVSSCKSPQQMFGALAKTYYPKISNLDPKDIYSVSIMPCTAKKDEIEREQMVTDGIKDVDIVITTRELAKLLRLRNIDLESQGSSD
;
A
#
# COMPACT_ATOMS: atom_id res chain seq x y z
N PHE A 1 5.23 -0.06 -22.67
CA PHE A 1 4.80 -1.20 -23.48
C PHE A 1 4.09 -0.72 -24.74
N GLY A 2 4.43 0.45 -25.31
CA GLY A 2 3.70 1.02 -26.45
C GLY A 2 2.28 1.53 -26.14
N ILE A 3 1.69 1.16 -24.99
CA ILE A 3 0.35 1.55 -24.56
C ILE A 3 0.28 3.05 -24.20
N ASP A 4 -0.75 3.72 -24.70
CA ASP A 4 -1.04 5.13 -24.42
C ASP A 4 -1.43 5.38 -22.95
N PRO A 5 -1.11 6.57 -22.38
CA PRO A 5 -1.59 6.94 -21.05
C PRO A 5 -3.13 6.97 -20.97
N GLY A 6 -3.68 6.50 -19.84
CA GLY A 6 -5.12 6.51 -19.59
C GLY A 6 -5.87 5.24 -20.05
N VAL A 7 -5.19 4.31 -20.73
CA VAL A 7 -5.74 2.99 -21.03
C VAL A 7 -5.79 2.15 -19.76
N ASP A 8 -6.97 1.59 -19.45
CA ASP A 8 -7.11 0.64 -18.36
C ASP A 8 -6.43 -0.70 -18.71
N ILE A 9 -5.44 -1.04 -17.90
CA ILE A 9 -4.64 -2.27 -18.03
C ILE A 9 -4.72 -3.13 -16.77
N THR A 10 -5.71 -2.91 -15.90
CA THR A 10 -5.82 -3.57 -14.59
C THR A 10 -5.79 -5.09 -14.73
N GLY A 11 -6.69 -5.66 -15.54
CA GLY A 11 -6.73 -7.11 -15.74
C GLY A 11 -5.48 -7.67 -16.43
N LYS A 12 -4.84 -6.90 -17.32
CA LYS A 12 -3.56 -7.28 -17.96
C LYS A 12 -2.43 -7.32 -16.93
N MET A 13 -2.44 -6.41 -15.97
CA MET A 13 -1.47 -6.36 -14.87
C MET A 13 -1.61 -7.59 -13.96
N VAL A 14 -2.84 -7.98 -13.61
CA VAL A 14 -3.10 -9.18 -12.81
C VAL A 14 -2.56 -10.43 -13.52
N THR A 15 -2.86 -10.61 -14.80
CA THR A 15 -2.31 -11.71 -15.62
C THR A 15 -0.78 -11.69 -15.63
N ALA A 16 -0.17 -10.53 -15.82
CA ALA A 16 1.29 -10.41 -15.86
C ALA A 16 1.94 -10.76 -14.51
N LEU A 17 1.38 -10.32 -13.39
CA LEU A 17 1.87 -10.65 -12.06
C LEU A 17 1.77 -12.15 -11.75
N ARG A 18 0.67 -12.79 -12.14
CA ARG A 18 0.53 -14.26 -12.06
C ARG A 18 1.62 -14.97 -12.89
N LYS A 19 1.92 -14.49 -14.10
CA LYS A 19 3.01 -15.03 -14.95
C LYS A 19 4.42 -14.78 -14.40
N VAL A 20 4.63 -13.70 -13.65
CA VAL A 20 5.89 -13.47 -12.93
C VAL A 20 6.11 -14.54 -11.87
N GLY A 21 5.04 -15.03 -11.26
CA GLY A 21 5.04 -16.09 -10.25
C GLY A 21 4.53 -15.65 -8.88
N PHE A 22 3.77 -14.55 -8.80
CA PHE A 22 3.09 -14.19 -7.54
C PHE A 22 1.97 -15.19 -7.24
N ASP A 23 1.95 -15.78 -6.04
CA ASP A 23 0.94 -16.74 -5.61
C ASP A 23 -0.46 -16.12 -5.49
N LYS A 24 -0.49 -14.84 -5.08
CA LYS A 24 -1.70 -14.03 -4.92
C LYS A 24 -1.45 -12.62 -5.40
N VAL A 25 -2.49 -12.04 -6.00
CA VAL A 25 -2.50 -10.66 -6.49
C VAL A 25 -3.73 -9.99 -5.88
N PHE A 26 -3.52 -8.85 -5.23
CA PHE A 26 -4.54 -8.06 -4.56
C PHE A 26 -4.45 -6.60 -5.00
N SER A 27 -5.55 -5.86 -4.91
CA SER A 27 -5.55 -4.41 -5.10
C SER A 27 -5.36 -3.68 -3.77
N THR A 28 -4.51 -2.65 -3.77
CA THR A 28 -4.39 -1.73 -2.63
C THR A 28 -5.67 -0.91 -2.43
N ASP A 29 -6.53 -0.80 -3.45
CA ASP A 29 -7.80 -0.08 -3.38
C ASP A 29 -8.71 -0.63 -2.26
N PHE A 30 -8.68 -1.96 -2.05
CA PHE A 30 -9.42 -2.59 -0.95
C PHE A 30 -9.06 -1.96 0.41
N THR A 31 -7.78 -1.67 0.63
CA THR A 31 -7.32 -1.03 1.87
C THR A 31 -7.34 0.50 1.83
N ALA A 32 -7.55 1.09 0.66
CA ALA A 32 -7.96 2.49 0.60
C ALA A 32 -9.36 2.63 1.22
N ASP A 33 -10.28 1.70 0.96
CA ASP A 33 -11.58 1.66 1.62
C ASP A 33 -11.45 1.47 3.14
N VAL A 34 -10.55 0.60 3.60
CA VAL A 34 -10.26 0.46 5.04
C VAL A 34 -9.70 1.76 5.63
N THR A 35 -8.81 2.45 4.90
CA THR A 35 -8.29 3.76 5.33
C THR A 35 -9.42 4.78 5.45
N ILE A 36 -10.36 4.81 4.51
CA ILE A 36 -11.53 5.69 4.56
C ILE A 36 -12.41 5.38 5.79
N MET A 37 -12.61 4.10 6.11
CA MET A 37 -13.39 3.72 7.28
C MET A 37 -12.75 4.23 8.58
N GLU A 38 -11.44 4.02 8.76
CA GLU A 38 -10.72 4.47 9.95
C GLU A 38 -10.59 6.00 10.00
N GLU A 39 -10.17 6.63 8.91
CA GLU A 39 -9.92 8.08 8.84
C GLU A 39 -11.23 8.89 8.90
N GLY A 40 -12.31 8.36 8.32
CA GLY A 40 -13.66 8.91 8.46
C GLY A 40 -14.19 8.81 9.89
N THR A 41 -13.94 7.68 10.56
CA THR A 41 -14.30 7.48 11.97
C THR A 41 -13.51 8.41 12.88
N GLU A 42 -12.20 8.52 12.65
CA GLU A 42 -11.31 9.44 13.38
C GLU A 42 -11.74 10.89 13.18
N PHE A 43 -12.07 11.30 11.95
CA PHE A 43 -12.55 12.64 11.67
C PHE A 43 -13.83 12.98 12.42
N LEU A 44 -14.83 12.08 12.37
CA LEU A 44 -16.09 12.26 13.10
C LEU A 44 -15.86 12.34 14.60
N ASP A 45 -15.04 11.47 15.16
CA ASP A 45 -14.66 11.50 16.57
C ASP A 45 -14.00 12.83 16.95
N ARG A 46 -13.07 13.34 16.13
CA ARG A 46 -12.42 14.64 16.39
C ARG A 46 -13.40 15.80 16.36
N VAL A 47 -14.34 15.81 15.41
CA VAL A 47 -15.35 16.87 15.28
C VAL A 47 -16.39 16.83 16.40
N VAL A 48 -16.92 15.63 16.72
CA VAL A 48 -17.99 15.47 17.70
C VAL A 48 -17.49 15.70 19.13
N ASN A 49 -16.24 15.30 19.42
CA ASN A 49 -15.67 15.37 20.74
C ASN A 49 -14.70 16.55 20.94
N ASP A 50 -14.75 17.57 20.07
CA ASP A 50 -13.92 18.80 20.14
C ASP A 50 -12.42 18.51 20.35
N LYS A 51 -11.90 17.52 19.61
CA LYS A 51 -10.47 17.16 19.65
C LYS A 51 -9.67 18.03 18.67
N THR A 52 -8.37 17.76 18.58
CA THR A 52 -7.43 18.52 17.75
C THR A 52 -7.85 18.62 16.28
N LEU A 53 -8.07 19.86 15.84
CA LEU A 53 -8.38 20.25 14.46
C LEU A 53 -7.46 21.41 14.00
N PRO A 54 -7.21 21.58 12.69
CA PRO A 54 -7.68 20.74 11.58
C PRO A 54 -7.05 19.34 11.59
N MET A 55 -7.69 18.37 10.94
CA MET A 55 -7.09 17.05 10.73
C MET A 55 -6.42 17.00 9.35
N PHE A 56 -5.14 16.60 9.31
CA PHE A 56 -4.38 16.35 8.09
C PHE A 56 -4.34 14.85 7.80
N THR A 57 -4.34 14.47 6.53
CA THR A 57 -4.18 13.08 6.13
C THR A 57 -2.75 12.59 6.39
N SER A 58 -2.58 11.28 6.53
CA SER A 58 -1.29 10.62 6.86
C SER A 58 -0.76 9.68 5.76
N CYS A 59 -1.53 9.46 4.69
CA CYS A 59 -1.26 8.38 3.73
C CYS A 59 -0.03 8.61 2.81
N CYS A 60 0.45 9.85 2.70
CA CYS A 60 1.61 10.23 1.89
C CYS A 60 2.88 10.29 2.76
N PRO A 61 3.87 9.39 2.58
CA PRO A 61 5.08 9.40 3.41
C PRO A 61 5.91 10.67 3.23
N GLY A 62 5.91 11.25 2.03
CA GLY A 62 6.59 12.52 1.77
C GLY A 62 6.00 13.67 2.59
N TRP A 63 4.68 13.69 2.78
CA TRP A 63 3.99 14.66 3.62
C TRP A 63 4.27 14.43 5.11
N VAL A 64 4.19 13.18 5.58
CA VAL A 64 4.53 12.84 6.98
C VAL A 64 5.98 13.23 7.29
N ASN A 65 6.93 12.85 6.44
CA ASN A 65 8.34 13.22 6.58
C ASN A 65 8.54 14.74 6.60
N TYR A 66 7.74 15.50 5.84
CA TYR A 66 7.81 16.96 5.81
C TYR A 66 7.31 17.57 7.12
N ILE A 67 6.19 17.10 7.66
CA ILE A 67 5.67 17.56 8.96
C ILE A 67 6.65 17.23 10.07
N GLU A 68 7.15 15.99 10.15
CA GLU A 68 8.08 15.58 11.20
C GLU A 68 9.33 16.46 11.25
N LYS A 69 9.83 16.91 10.08
CA LYS A 69 11.05 17.73 9.97
C LYS A 69 10.81 19.22 10.15
N HIS A 70 9.68 19.74 9.66
CA HIS A 70 9.47 21.19 9.53
C HIS A 70 8.34 21.74 10.40
N TYR A 71 7.38 20.89 10.78
CA TYR A 71 6.21 21.28 11.57
C TYR A 71 5.86 20.25 12.66
N PRO A 72 6.81 19.84 13.52
CA PRO A 72 6.56 18.81 14.54
C PRO A 72 5.42 19.20 15.51
N GLN A 73 5.15 20.49 15.69
CA GLN A 73 4.03 20.99 16.48
C GLN A 73 2.64 20.66 15.88
N LEU A 74 2.57 20.21 14.63
CA LEU A 74 1.33 19.79 13.95
C LEU A 74 1.17 18.26 13.93
N LEU A 75 2.02 17.49 14.61
CA LEU A 75 1.92 16.02 14.58
C LEU A 75 0.59 15.51 15.15
N ASP A 76 0.04 16.16 16.18
CA ASP A 76 -1.27 15.81 16.75
C ASP A 76 -2.44 16.12 15.80
N ASN A 77 -2.21 16.97 14.79
CA ASN A 77 -3.17 17.25 13.73
C ASN A 77 -3.14 16.18 12.63
N VAL A 78 -2.11 15.34 12.56
CA VAL A 78 -2.01 14.27 11.55
C VAL A 78 -2.91 13.11 11.95
N SER A 79 -3.63 12.55 10.99
CA SER A 79 -4.43 11.35 11.12
C SER A 79 -3.59 10.20 11.67
N SER A 80 -4.16 9.46 12.61
CA SER A 80 -3.52 8.28 13.22
C SER A 80 -3.50 7.08 12.27
N CYS A 81 -4.26 7.16 11.17
CA CYS A 81 -4.40 6.07 10.22
C CYS A 81 -3.06 5.70 9.57
N LYS A 82 -2.83 4.40 9.41
CA LYS A 82 -1.81 3.88 8.48
C LYS A 82 -2.20 4.24 7.04
N SER A 83 -1.23 4.30 6.13
CA SER A 83 -1.57 4.44 4.71
C SER A 83 -2.20 3.15 4.15
N PRO A 84 -2.89 3.19 3.00
CA PRO A 84 -3.45 2.00 2.38
C PRO A 84 -2.43 0.87 2.19
N GLN A 85 -1.19 1.19 1.80
CA GLN A 85 -0.10 0.22 1.70
C GLN A 85 0.16 -0.50 3.03
N GLN A 86 0.26 0.27 4.13
CA GLN A 86 0.59 -0.29 5.44
C GLN A 86 -0.60 -1.01 6.08
N MET A 87 -1.82 -0.50 5.87
CA MET A 87 -3.03 -1.23 6.23
C MET A 87 -3.12 -2.56 5.48
N PHE A 88 -2.78 -2.58 4.19
CA PHE A 88 -2.72 -3.82 3.42
C PHE A 88 -1.72 -4.80 4.02
N GLY A 89 -0.50 -4.35 4.27
CA GLY A 89 0.54 -5.17 4.90
C GLY A 89 0.09 -5.79 6.21
N ALA A 90 -0.43 -4.97 7.12
CA ALA A 90 -0.95 -5.43 8.41
C ALA A 90 -2.06 -6.48 8.23
N LEU A 91 -3.04 -6.25 7.35
CA LEU A 91 -4.12 -7.21 7.09
C LEU A 91 -3.64 -8.50 6.41
N ALA A 92 -2.66 -8.39 5.50
CA ALA A 92 -2.04 -9.53 4.83
C ALA A 92 -1.28 -10.45 5.80
N LYS A 93 -0.79 -9.93 6.94
CA LYS A 93 -0.09 -10.72 7.96
C LYS A 93 -0.94 -11.07 9.18
N THR A 94 -2.18 -10.57 9.29
CA THR A 94 -3.04 -10.81 10.45
C THR A 94 -4.40 -11.42 10.10
N TYR A 95 -5.11 -10.87 9.11
CA TYR A 95 -6.42 -11.34 8.68
C TYR A 95 -6.32 -12.42 7.60
N TYR A 96 -5.52 -12.18 6.57
CA TYR A 96 -5.35 -13.13 5.47
C TYR A 96 -4.91 -14.55 5.92
N PRO A 97 -3.93 -14.72 6.83
CA PRO A 97 -3.54 -16.03 7.35
C PRO A 97 -4.70 -16.85 7.92
N LYS A 98 -5.66 -16.19 8.59
CA LYS A 98 -6.82 -16.83 9.22
C LYS A 98 -7.79 -17.43 8.20
N ILE A 99 -7.90 -16.81 7.02
CA ILE A 99 -8.82 -17.24 5.96
C ILE A 99 -8.14 -18.11 4.89
N SER A 100 -6.82 -18.06 4.79
CA SER A 100 -6.04 -18.85 3.84
C SER A 100 -5.33 -20.05 4.46
N ASN A 101 -5.39 -20.21 5.79
CA ASN A 101 -4.68 -21.25 6.55
C ASN A 101 -3.17 -21.26 6.26
N LEU A 102 -2.54 -20.07 6.28
CA LEU A 102 -1.10 -19.88 6.14
C LEU A 102 -0.50 -19.40 7.47
N ASP A 103 0.79 -19.63 7.69
CA ASP A 103 1.51 -18.96 8.77
C ASP A 103 1.84 -17.51 8.32
N PRO A 104 1.58 -16.47 9.15
CA PRO A 104 1.99 -15.10 8.87
C PRO A 104 3.45 -14.94 8.42
N LYS A 105 4.36 -15.78 8.95
CA LYS A 105 5.80 -15.76 8.64
C LYS A 105 6.12 -16.26 7.24
N ASP A 106 5.24 -17.05 6.63
CA ASP A 106 5.40 -17.60 5.29
C ASP A 106 4.85 -16.64 4.20
N ILE A 107 4.21 -15.55 4.60
CA ILE A 107 3.69 -14.55 3.67
C ILE A 107 4.76 -13.51 3.41
N TYR A 108 5.06 -13.25 2.15
CA TYR A 108 5.95 -12.16 1.72
C TYR A 108 5.15 -11.14 0.91
N SER A 109 4.95 -9.95 1.49
CA SER A 109 4.13 -8.86 0.96
C SER A 109 4.98 -7.94 0.08
N VAL A 110 4.69 -7.96 -1.23
CA VAL A 110 5.30 -7.07 -2.23
C VAL A 110 4.30 -6.00 -2.63
N SER A 111 4.64 -4.75 -2.37
CA SER A 111 3.82 -3.62 -2.79
C SER A 111 4.35 -3.00 -4.10
N ILE A 112 3.44 -2.69 -5.02
CA ILE A 112 3.76 -2.08 -6.32
C ILE A 112 3.22 -0.65 -6.31
N MET A 113 4.12 0.34 -6.28
CA MET A 113 3.73 1.72 -6.01
C MET A 113 4.22 2.72 -7.06
N PRO A 114 3.49 3.80 -7.33
CA PRO A 114 3.97 4.89 -8.17
C PRO A 114 4.93 5.84 -7.43
N CYS A 115 5.34 5.51 -6.20
CA CYS A 115 6.04 6.42 -5.28
C CYS A 115 7.32 5.78 -4.72
N THR A 116 8.42 6.55 -4.70
CA THR A 116 9.68 6.13 -4.07
C THR A 116 9.66 6.29 -2.55
N ALA A 117 8.94 7.28 -2.01
CA ALA A 117 8.83 7.49 -0.56
C ALA A 117 8.08 6.35 0.15
N LYS A 118 7.32 5.53 -0.59
CA LYS A 118 6.72 4.30 -0.05
C LYS A 118 7.76 3.25 0.38
N LYS A 119 8.97 3.28 -0.20
CA LYS A 119 10.10 2.45 0.26
C LYS A 119 10.59 2.89 1.65
N ASP A 120 10.62 4.19 1.90
CA ASP A 120 10.99 4.75 3.21
C ASP A 120 9.92 4.46 4.26
N GLU A 121 8.64 4.52 3.88
CA GLU A 121 7.53 4.22 4.80
C GLU A 121 7.61 2.81 5.42
N ILE A 122 8.05 1.81 4.65
CA ILE A 122 8.14 0.44 5.17
C ILE A 122 9.31 0.23 6.13
N GLU A 123 10.33 1.09 6.10
CA GLU A 123 11.49 0.97 7.00
C GLU A 123 11.27 1.62 8.38
N ARG A 124 10.11 2.26 8.59
CA ARG A 124 9.74 2.83 9.89
C ARG A 124 9.62 1.72 10.94
N GLU A 125 10.27 1.89 12.09
CA GLU A 125 10.34 0.88 13.16
C GLU A 125 8.96 0.42 13.65
N GLN A 126 7.97 1.32 13.61
CA GLN A 126 6.58 1.05 13.99
C GLN A 126 5.77 0.25 12.96
N MET A 127 6.30 0.00 11.76
CA MET A 127 5.61 -0.78 10.69
C MET A 127 5.89 -2.27 10.81
N VAL A 128 5.80 -2.76 12.05
CA VAL A 128 6.06 -4.13 12.46
C VAL A 128 4.98 -4.55 13.46
N THR A 129 4.40 -5.72 13.26
CA THR A 129 3.42 -6.34 14.17
C THR A 129 3.96 -7.70 14.60
N ASP A 130 4.09 -7.94 15.92
CA ASP A 130 4.63 -9.19 16.48
C ASP A 130 6.00 -9.62 15.90
N GLY A 131 6.86 -8.64 15.60
CA GLY A 131 8.18 -8.86 15.02
C GLY A 131 8.16 -9.16 13.51
N ILE A 132 7.00 -9.08 12.85
CA ILE A 132 6.82 -9.28 11.41
C ILE A 132 6.56 -7.92 10.75
N LYS A 133 7.34 -7.59 9.73
CA LYS A 133 7.15 -6.37 8.94
C LYS A 133 5.81 -6.40 8.22
N ASP A 134 5.07 -5.30 8.23
CA ASP A 134 3.76 -5.22 7.58
C ASP A 134 3.90 -5.41 6.05
N VAL A 135 4.84 -4.69 5.43
CA VAL A 135 5.18 -4.82 4.00
C VAL A 135 6.68 -5.10 3.85
N ASP A 136 7.01 -6.20 3.19
CA ASP A 136 8.38 -6.69 3.12
C ASP A 136 9.23 -5.90 2.10
N ILE A 137 8.64 -5.54 0.96
CA ILE A 137 9.33 -4.75 -0.07
C ILE A 137 8.35 -3.91 -0.89
N VAL A 138 8.82 -2.74 -1.33
CA VAL A 138 8.12 -1.91 -2.32
C VAL A 138 8.93 -1.86 -3.61
N ILE A 139 8.26 -2.17 -4.73
CA ILE A 139 8.78 -1.95 -6.09
C ILE A 139 7.98 -0.85 -6.78
N THR A 140 8.66 -0.02 -7.55
CA THR A 140 8.02 1.05 -8.31
C THR A 140 7.36 0.52 -9.58
N THR A 141 6.44 1.28 -10.16
CA THR A 141 5.89 1.01 -11.51
C THR A 141 6.99 0.80 -12.56
N ARG A 142 8.11 1.54 -12.46
CA ARG A 142 9.26 1.41 -13.36
C ARG A 142 10.05 0.12 -13.12
N GLU A 143 10.25 -0.26 -11.87
CA GLU A 143 10.92 -1.52 -11.51
C GLU A 143 10.09 -2.73 -11.94
N LEU A 144 8.77 -2.69 -11.78
CA LEU A 144 7.88 -3.71 -12.31
C LEU A 144 7.97 -3.80 -13.83
N ALA A 145 7.89 -2.65 -14.53
CA ALA A 145 8.01 -2.65 -16.00
C ALA A 145 9.33 -3.25 -16.48
N LYS A 146 10.43 -3.02 -15.75
CA LYS A 146 11.73 -3.65 -16.01
C LYS A 146 11.68 -5.16 -15.75
N LEU A 147 11.10 -5.59 -14.63
CA LEU A 147 10.93 -7.01 -14.28
C LEU A 147 10.14 -7.77 -15.36
N LEU A 148 9.03 -7.22 -15.83
CA LEU A 148 8.20 -7.82 -16.87
C LEU A 148 8.99 -7.99 -18.18
N ARG A 149 9.74 -6.96 -18.59
CA ARG A 149 10.62 -7.03 -19.78
C ARG A 149 11.72 -8.10 -19.62
N LEU A 150 12.36 -8.18 -18.46
CA LEU A 150 13.38 -9.20 -18.16
C LEU A 150 12.82 -10.62 -18.22
N ARG A 151 11.52 -10.78 -17.92
CA ARG A 151 10.81 -12.06 -18.00
C ARG A 151 10.15 -12.31 -19.36
N ASN A 152 10.41 -11.46 -20.36
CA ASN A 152 9.77 -11.50 -21.68
C ASN A 152 8.22 -11.47 -21.60
N ILE A 153 7.67 -10.76 -20.61
CA ILE A 153 6.23 -10.54 -20.46
C ILE A 153 5.92 -9.16 -21.01
N ASP A 154 5.20 -9.13 -22.13
CA ASP A 154 4.69 -7.90 -22.72
C ASP A 154 3.24 -7.66 -22.28
N LEU A 155 2.97 -6.51 -21.63
CA LEU A 155 1.63 -6.19 -21.13
C LEU A 155 0.59 -6.05 -22.24
N GLU A 156 0.97 -5.55 -23.42
CA GLU A 156 0.03 -5.31 -24.52
C GLU A 156 -0.62 -6.62 -25.00
N SER A 157 0.19 -7.67 -25.14
CA SER A 157 -0.24 -9.02 -25.54
C SER A 157 -0.91 -9.85 -24.44
N GLN A 158 -1.04 -9.36 -23.21
CA GLN A 158 -1.73 -10.12 -22.15
C GLN A 158 -3.25 -10.10 -22.32
N GLY A 159 -3.89 -11.23 -22.01
CA GLY A 159 -5.33 -11.28 -21.74
C GLY A 159 -5.65 -10.61 -20.41
N SER A 160 -6.88 -10.12 -20.27
CA SER A 160 -7.37 -9.56 -19.01
C SER A 160 -7.91 -10.66 -18.11
N SER A 161 -7.50 -10.65 -16.84
CA SER A 161 -8.08 -11.50 -15.79
C SER A 161 -8.57 -10.64 -14.64
N ASP A 162 -9.65 -11.08 -13.99
CA ASP A 162 -10.09 -10.53 -12.72
C ASP A 162 -9.12 -10.90 -11.57
#